data_AF-A0A8J7S338-F1
#
_entry.id   AF-A0A8J7S338-F1
#
_cell.length_a   1.000
_cell.length_b   1.000
_cell.length_c   1.000
_cell.angle_alpha   90.00
_cell.angle_beta   90.00
_cell.angle_gamma   90.00
#
_symmetry.space_group_name_H-M   'P 1'
#
loop_
_entity.id
_entity.type
_entity.pdbx_description
1 polymer ?
#
loop_
_entity_poly.entity_id
_entity_poly.type
_entity_poly.pdbx_seq_one_letter_code
_entity_poly.pdbx_strand_id
1 'polypeptide(L)'
;MNYTDEELTRINTVLDYHVGKDRDGKPLADQVRILEHRKRRFLFITGINILALIFFSYWFFSDMTELSSWVFWVLITVFVLNLVSVNYQKRQLQQAIEYLNSR
;
A
#
# COMPACT_ATOMS: atom_id res chain seq x y z
N MET A 1 16.46 -17.54 -5.00
CA MET A 1 15.20 -17.58 -5.77
C MET A 1 15.54 -17.32 -7.22
N ASN A 2 15.02 -18.12 -8.16
CA ASN A 2 15.09 -17.79 -9.58
C ASN A 2 13.86 -16.94 -9.91
N TYR A 3 14.06 -15.65 -10.14
CA TYR A 3 13.03 -14.75 -10.62
C TYR A 3 12.92 -14.89 -12.14
N THR A 4 11.69 -14.90 -12.67
CA THR A 4 11.46 -14.80 -14.12
C THR A 4 11.77 -13.38 -14.63
N ASP A 5 12.01 -13.23 -15.94
CA ASP A 5 12.30 -11.92 -16.54
C ASP A 5 11.15 -10.91 -16.34
N GLU A 6 9.91 -11.39 -16.36
CA GLU A 6 8.72 -10.58 -16.08
C GLU A 6 8.70 -10.09 -14.62
N GLU A 7 9.03 -10.98 -13.67
CA GLU A 7 9.09 -10.63 -12.25
C GLU A 7 10.22 -9.63 -11.96
N LEU A 8 11.40 -9.81 -12.58
CA LEU A 8 12.51 -8.87 -12.48
C LEU A 8 12.13 -7.50 -13.02
N THR A 9 11.45 -7.45 -14.17
CA THR A 9 10.97 -6.18 -14.76
C THR A 9 9.99 -5.48 -13.83
N ARG A 10 9.04 -6.23 -13.24
CA ARG A 10 8.08 -5.69 -12.27
C ARG A 10 8.78 -5.19 -11.01
N ILE A 11 9.71 -5.95 -10.43
CA ILE A 11 10.47 -5.56 -9.24
C ILE A 11 11.30 -4.31 -9.53
N ASN A 12 11.97 -4.26 -10.68
CA ASN A 12 12.75 -3.09 -11.09
C ASN A 12 11.87 -1.86 -11.25
N THR A 13 10.66 -1.99 -11.79
CA THR A 13 9.70 -0.88 -11.88
C THR A 13 9.29 -0.38 -10.49
N VAL A 14 9.03 -1.30 -9.55
CA VAL A 14 8.67 -0.95 -8.16
C VAL A 14 9.82 -0.22 -7.46
N LEU A 15 11.05 -0.69 -7.65
CA LEU A 15 12.25 -0.08 -7.10
C LEU A 15 12.49 1.32 -7.69
N ASP A 16 12.36 1.50 -9.01
CA ASP A 16 12.51 2.81 -9.65
C ASP A 16 11.47 3.82 -9.16
N TYR A 17 10.23 3.37 -8.99
CA TYR A 17 9.14 4.22 -8.52
C TYR A 17 9.31 4.65 -7.05
N HIS A 18 9.79 3.76 -6.18
CA HIS A 18 9.84 4.03 -4.73
C HIS A 18 11.21 4.50 -4.22
N VAL A 19 12.30 4.02 -4.80
CA VAL A 19 13.69 4.36 -4.42
C VAL A 19 14.23 5.48 -5.29
N GLY A 20 13.81 5.55 -6.54
CA GLY A 20 14.29 6.50 -7.55
C GLY A 20 15.10 5.79 -8.64
N LYS A 21 15.18 6.42 -9.83
CA LYS A 21 15.98 5.91 -10.96
C LYS A 21 17.49 5.94 -10.70
N ASP A 22 17.94 6.69 -9.70
CA ASP A 22 19.32 6.79 -9.22
C ASP A 22 19.68 5.73 -8.17
N ARG A 23 18.82 4.72 -7.98
CA ARG A 23 18.99 3.68 -6.95
C ARG A 23 20.32 2.93 -7.02
N ASP A 24 20.88 2.73 -8.21
CA ASP A 24 22.11 1.94 -8.39
C ASP A 24 23.33 2.64 -7.76
N GLY A 25 23.24 3.95 -7.50
CA GLY A 25 24.23 4.72 -6.74
C GLY A 25 24.01 4.71 -5.22
N LYS A 26 22.93 4.08 -4.72
CA LYS A 26 22.61 4.02 -3.28
C LYS A 26 23.02 2.65 -2.71
N PRO A 27 23.60 2.61 -1.50
CA PRO A 27 23.83 1.34 -0.79
C PRO A 27 22.55 0.51 -0.66
N LEU A 28 22.65 -0.81 -0.81
CA LEU A 28 21.49 -1.73 -0.70
C LEU A 28 20.71 -1.51 0.61
N ALA A 29 21.41 -1.31 1.72
CA ALA A 29 20.82 -1.03 3.02
C ALA A 29 19.94 0.24 3.02
N ASP A 30 20.34 1.28 2.27
CA ASP A 30 19.56 2.50 2.14
C ASP A 30 18.31 2.30 1.28
N GLN A 31 18.42 1.51 0.21
CA GLN A 31 17.27 1.16 -0.65
C GLN A 31 16.22 0.40 0.16
N VAL A 32 16.64 -0.60 0.93
CA VAL A 32 15.76 -1.38 1.83
C VAL A 32 15.11 -0.47 2.88
N ARG A 33 15.90 0.40 3.53
CA ARG A 33 15.38 1.34 4.53
C ARG A 33 14.31 2.28 3.97
N ILE A 34 14.49 2.77 2.73
CA ILE A 34 13.50 3.61 2.03
C ILE A 34 12.19 2.81 1.82
N LEU A 35 12.29 1.59 1.29
CA LEU A 35 11.13 0.74 1.04
C LEU A 35 10.39 0.37 2.33
N GLU A 36 11.12 0.04 3.40
CA GLU A 36 10.54 -0.24 4.71
C GLU A 36 9.84 0.98 5.32
N HIS A 37 10.44 2.17 5.18
CA HIS A 37 9.80 3.41 5.64
C HIS A 37 8.47 3.66 4.91
N ARG A 38 8.43 3.45 3.59
CA ARG A 38 7.19 3.55 2.82
C ARG A 38 6.17 2.49 3.22
N LYS A 39 6.60 1.24 3.41
CA LYS A 39 5.74 0.15 3.90
C LYS A 39 5.08 0.48 5.24
N ARG A 40 5.83 1.07 6.19
CA ARG A 40 5.28 1.53 7.47
C ARG A 40 4.23 2.62 7.28
N ARG A 41 4.50 3.61 6.43
CA ARG A 41 3.53 4.67 6.10
C ARG A 41 2.21 4.11 5.57
N PHE A 42 2.26 3.08 4.71
CA PHE A 42 1.05 2.41 4.22
C PHE A 42 0.26 1.72 5.32
N LEU A 43 0.92 1.11 6.31
CA LEU A 43 0.23 0.53 7.47
C LEU A 43 -0.52 1.59 8.28
N PHE A 44 0.10 2.75 8.53
CA PHE A 44 -0.56 3.85 9.23
C PHE A 44 -1.79 4.37 8.46
N ILE A 45 -1.65 4.61 7.15
CA ILE A 45 -2.77 5.07 6.32
C ILE A 45 -3.90 4.03 6.33
N THR A 46 -3.57 2.74 6.23
CA THR A 46 -4.56 1.65 6.30
C THR A 46 -5.28 1.63 7.64
N GLY A 47 -4.55 1.79 8.75
CA GLY A 47 -5.13 1.84 10.09
C GLY A 47 -6.09 3.02 10.26
N ILE A 48 -5.70 4.22 9.82
CA ILE A 48 -6.56 5.41 9.84
C ILE A 48 -7.82 5.18 9.00
N ASN A 49 -7.66 4.61 7.81
CA ASN A 49 -8.78 4.25 6.94
C ASN A 49 -9.73 3.29 7.67
N ILE A 50 -9.25 2.19 8.26
CA ILE A 50 -10.10 1.22 8.97
C ILE A 50 -10.86 1.90 10.12
N LEU A 51 -10.19 2.76 10.89
CA LEU A 51 -10.83 3.53 11.95
C LEU A 51 -11.93 4.46 11.42
N ALA A 52 -11.68 5.14 10.30
CA ALA A 52 -12.67 5.97 9.64
C ALA A 52 -13.88 5.14 9.19
N LEU A 53 -13.67 3.97 8.57
CA LEU A 53 -14.76 3.08 8.17
C LEU A 53 -15.61 2.66 9.37
N ILE A 54 -14.99 2.26 10.48
CA ILE A 54 -15.69 1.85 11.69
C ILE A 54 -16.50 3.03 12.25
N PHE A 55 -15.87 4.21 12.35
CA PHE A 55 -16.51 5.43 12.85
C PHE A 55 -17.71 5.83 11.99
N PHE A 56 -17.54 5.93 10.68
CA PHE A 56 -18.62 6.30 9.76
C PHE A 56 -19.73 5.24 9.70
N SER A 57 -19.38 3.95 9.76
CA SER A 57 -20.39 2.88 9.81
C SER A 57 -21.21 2.96 11.08
N TYR A 58 -20.57 3.12 12.24
CA TYR A 58 -21.27 3.30 13.51
C TYR A 58 -22.20 4.52 13.49
N TRP A 59 -21.69 5.66 13.00
CA TRP A 59 -22.44 6.92 12.94
C TRP A 59 -23.63 6.86 11.96
N PHE A 60 -23.51 6.06 10.89
CA PHE A 60 -24.59 5.79 9.95
C PHE A 60 -25.69 4.92 10.55
N PHE A 61 -25.33 3.81 11.21
CA PHE A 61 -26.32 2.91 11.83
C PHE A 61 -26.97 3.48 13.09
N SER A 62 -26.39 4.51 13.71
CA SER A 62 -27.00 5.21 14.84
C SER A 62 -27.97 6.31 14.43
N ASP A 63 -28.35 6.40 13.15
CA ASP A 63 -29.20 7.45 12.55
C ASP A 63 -28.73 8.89 12.87
N MET A 64 -27.45 9.07 13.23
CA MET A 64 -26.88 10.39 13.49
C MET A 64 -26.57 11.15 12.20
N THR A 65 -26.54 10.46 11.05
CA THR A 65 -26.26 11.06 9.74
C THR A 65 -27.50 11.17 8.88
N GLU A 66 -27.68 12.31 8.23
CA GLU A 66 -28.65 12.49 7.14
C GLU A 66 -28.14 11.94 5.80
N LEU A 67 -27.12 11.08 5.81
CA LEU A 67 -26.56 10.51 4.59
C LEU A 67 -27.56 9.53 3.99
N SER A 68 -27.88 9.74 2.71
CA SER A 68 -28.63 8.73 1.96
C SER A 68 -27.84 7.41 1.87
N SER A 69 -28.55 6.28 1.93
CA SER A 69 -27.93 4.95 1.92
C SER A 69 -27.08 4.69 0.67
N TRP A 70 -27.42 5.32 -0.47
CA TRP A 70 -26.64 5.17 -1.70
C TRP A 70 -25.22 5.76 -1.55
N VAL A 71 -25.09 6.94 -0.93
CA VAL A 71 -23.77 7.58 -0.72
C VAL A 71 -22.93 6.74 0.23
N PHE A 72 -23.54 6.16 1.26
CA PHE A 72 -22.85 5.25 2.19
C PHE A 72 -22.25 4.04 1.46
N TRP A 73 -23.00 3.39 0.57
CA TRP A 73 -22.49 2.27 -0.22
C TRP A 73 -21.36 2.65 -1.18
N VAL A 74 -21.39 3.86 -1.76
CA VAL A 74 -20.25 4.38 -2.55
C VAL A 74 -19.01 4.56 -1.68
N LEU A 75 -19.15 5.15 -0.49
CA LEU A 75 -18.04 5.34 0.44
C LEU A 75 -17.42 4.00 0.83
N ILE A 76 -18.24 3.00 1.16
CA ILE A 76 -17.78 1.64 1.43
C ILE A 76 -17.04 1.05 0.22
N THR A 77 -17.58 1.23 -0.98
CA THR A 77 -16.96 0.67 -2.20
C THR A 77 -15.59 1.28 -2.46
N VAL A 78 -15.49 2.61 -2.41
CA VAL A 78 -14.20 3.32 -2.57
C VAL A 78 -13.22 2.90 -1.48
N PHE A 79 -13.72 2.69 -0.26
CA PHE A 79 -12.92 2.22 0.86
C PHE A 79 -12.33 0.82 0.61
N VAL A 80 -13.16 -0.13 0.20
CA VAL A 80 -12.72 -1.50 -0.12
C VAL A 80 -11.70 -1.49 -1.25
N LEU A 81 -11.94 -0.72 -2.31
CA LEU A 81 -10.99 -0.56 -3.42
C LEU A 81 -9.65 0.02 -2.95
N ASN A 82 -9.68 1.01 -2.05
CA ASN A 82 -8.48 1.59 -1.46
C ASN A 82 -7.69 0.53 -0.67
N LEU A 83 -8.39 -0.26 0.17
CA LEU A 83 -7.77 -1.32 0.96
C LEU A 83 -7.08 -2.38 0.09
N VAL A 84 -7.76 -2.82 -0.99
CA VAL A 84 -7.21 -3.77 -1.95
C VAL A 84 -5.97 -3.19 -2.64
N SER A 85 -6.03 -1.93 -3.09
CA SER A 85 -4.91 -1.25 -3.74
C SER A 85 -3.69 -1.14 -2.82
N VAL A 86 -3.90 -0.73 -1.56
CA VAL A 86 -2.80 -0.63 -0.58
C VAL A 86 -2.21 -2.00 -0.27
N ASN A 87 -3.03 -3.05 -0.16
CA ASN A 87 -2.53 -4.40 0.08
C ASN A 87 -1.70 -4.91 -1.09
N TYR A 88 -2.11 -4.61 -2.32
CA TYR A 88 -1.33 -4.94 -3.52
C TYR A 88 0.03 -4.21 -3.54
N GLN A 89 0.05 -2.91 -3.26
CA GLN A 89 1.30 -2.12 -3.15
C GLN A 89 2.22 -2.66 -2.05
N LYS A 90 1.66 -3.06 -0.90
CA LYS A 90 2.42 -3.67 0.19
C LYS A 90 3.11 -4.97 -0.25
N ARG A 91 2.43 -5.82 -1.02
CA ARG A 91 3.02 -7.06 -1.56
C ARG A 91 4.16 -6.76 -2.53
N GLN A 92 3.99 -5.78 -3.42
CA GLN A 92 5.05 -5.36 -4.34
C GLN A 92 6.30 -4.83 -3.61
N LEU A 93 6.11 -4.01 -2.58
CA LEU A 93 7.23 -3.53 -1.75
C LEU A 93 7.94 -4.67 -1.03
N GLN A 94 7.19 -5.65 -0.52
CA GLN A 94 7.78 -6.81 0.15
C GLN A 94 8.64 -7.65 -0.82
N GLN A 95 8.14 -7.88 -2.05
CA GLN A 95 8.90 -8.58 -3.10
C GLN A 95 10.18 -7.81 -3.47
N ALA A 96 10.10 -6.48 -3.58
CA ALA A 96 11.27 -5.65 -3.88
C ALA A 96 12.32 -5.70 -2.74
N ILE A 97 11.89 -5.69 -1.48
CA ILE A 97 12.79 -5.83 -0.32
C ILE A 97 13.43 -7.22 -0.30
N GLU A 98 12.65 -8.27 -0.52
CA GLU A 98 13.14 -9.65 -0.54
C GLU A 98 14.15 -9.88 -1.67
N TYR A 99 13.89 -9.31 -2.85
CA TYR A 99 14.83 -9.28 -3.96
C TYR A 99 16.16 -8.61 -3.57
N LEU A 100 16.11 -7.41 -2.99
CA LEU A 100 17.33 -6.69 -2.57
C LEU A 100 18.11 -7.42 -1.48
N ASN A 101 17.43 -8.10 -0.55
CA ASN A 101 18.07 -8.87 0.52
C ASN A 101 18.64 -10.22 0.04
N SER A 102 18.16 -10.74 -1.10
CA SER A 102 18.63 -11.99 -1.70
C SER A 102 19.86 -11.83 -2.61
N ARG A 103 20.35 -10.59 -2.77
CA ARG A 103 21.45 -10.19 -3.64
C ARG A 103 22.72 -9.95 -2.83
#